data_AF-A0A2V2S8J7-F1
#
_entry.id   AF-A0A2V2S8J7-F1
#
_cell.length_a   1.000
_cell.length_b   1.000
_cell.length_c   1.000
_cell.angle_alpha   90.00
_cell.angle_beta   90.00
_cell.angle_gamma   90.00
#
_symmetry.space_group_name_H-M   'P 1'
#
loop_
_entity.id
_entity.type
_entity.pdbx_description
1 polymer ?
#
loop_
_entity_poly.entity_id
_entity_poly.type
_entity_poly.pdbx_seq_one_letter_code
_entity_poly.pdbx_strand_id
1 'polypeptide(L)'
;MILLIDHSKPILKDATPEGADDLVKALTAAGAKAYRENVALGPDIARGWGKRQSVADDFLYDYPVMLGSQRIGPDLAGVGARLPDENWHLRHLYAPKSVVPGSTMPPYRFLFERRKIEHGASPDAMAVEGDYEIVPATEARELAAYLTSLRADAPLFVAPLTVPPPPPSPATNTSQSSAGVTPGPGEATTNAAPK
;
A
#
# COMPACT_ATOMS: atom_id res chain seq x y z
N MET A 1 -24.99 -24.25 9.62
CA MET A 1 -25.26 -25.19 8.51
C MET A 1 -25.04 -24.43 7.21
N ILE A 2 -24.19 -24.95 6.32
CA ILE A 2 -23.60 -24.25 5.17
C ILE A 2 -24.64 -24.02 4.06
N LEU A 3 -24.65 -22.81 3.51
CA LEU A 3 -24.90 -22.56 2.09
C LEU A 3 -23.90 -21.50 1.63
N LEU A 4 -22.70 -22.00 1.28
CA LEU A 4 -21.78 -21.31 0.37
C LEU A 4 -22.40 -21.42 -1.01
N ILE A 5 -22.76 -20.29 -1.61
CA ILE A 5 -22.79 -20.16 -3.06
C ILE A 5 -22.03 -18.89 -3.40
N ASP A 6 -20.97 -19.13 -4.15
CA ASP A 6 -20.05 -18.24 -4.83
C ASP A 6 -20.65 -16.92 -5.37
N HIS A 7 -20.71 -15.88 -4.53
CA HIS A 7 -20.74 -14.50 -4.99
C HIS A 7 -19.76 -13.67 -4.16
N SER A 8 -18.46 -13.97 -4.29
CA SER A 8 -17.38 -13.08 -3.86
C SER A 8 -17.27 -11.80 -4.73
N LYS A 9 -18.25 -11.57 -5.61
CA LYS A 9 -18.28 -10.46 -6.56
C LYS A 9 -19.47 -9.55 -6.26
N PRO A 10 -19.25 -8.24 -6.12
CA PRO A 10 -20.34 -7.29 -5.89
C PRO A 10 -21.29 -7.30 -7.09
N ILE A 11 -22.60 -7.42 -6.80
CA ILE A 11 -23.67 -7.41 -7.81
C ILE A 11 -23.81 -6.02 -8.45
N LEU A 12 -23.58 -4.98 -7.65
CA LEU A 12 -23.56 -3.58 -8.07
C LEU A 12 -22.28 -2.94 -7.55
N LYS A 13 -21.64 -2.17 -8.42
CA LYS A 13 -20.49 -1.31 -8.11
C LYS A 13 -20.95 0.13 -8.27
N ASP A 14 -20.41 1.03 -7.44
CA ASP A 14 -20.63 2.48 -7.53
C ASP A 14 -22.10 2.93 -7.42
N ALA A 15 -22.92 2.19 -6.65
CA ALA A 15 -24.32 2.57 -6.37
C ALA A 15 -24.39 3.67 -5.28
N THR A 16 -25.38 4.56 -5.37
CA THR A 16 -25.67 5.51 -4.28
C THR A 16 -26.13 4.77 -3.02
N PRO A 17 -25.90 5.32 -1.81
CA PRO A 17 -26.33 4.69 -0.56
C PRO A 17 -27.81 4.31 -0.57
N GLU A 18 -28.66 5.20 -1.08
CA GLU A 18 -30.11 5.02 -1.14
C GLU A 18 -30.49 3.89 -2.12
N GLY A 19 -29.85 3.86 -3.30
CA GLY A 19 -30.11 2.81 -4.29
C GLY A 19 -29.63 1.43 -3.82
N ALA A 20 -28.54 1.38 -3.04
CA ALA A 20 -28.07 0.15 -2.42
C ALA A 20 -29.05 -0.35 -1.34
N ASP A 21 -29.59 0.55 -0.51
CA ASP A 21 -30.55 0.20 0.54
C ASP A 21 -31.87 -0.33 -0.03
N ASP A 22 -32.39 0.32 -1.08
CA ASP A 22 -33.61 -0.13 -1.78
C ASP A 22 -33.44 -1.53 -2.39
N LEU A 23 -32.26 -1.80 -2.96
CA LEU A 23 -31.94 -3.10 -3.54
C LEU A 23 -31.76 -4.18 -2.46
N VAL A 24 -31.08 -3.87 -1.35
CA VAL A 24 -30.95 -4.79 -0.22
C VAL A 24 -32.34 -5.14 0.32
N LYS A 25 -33.24 -4.16 0.43
CA LYS A 25 -34.63 -4.38 0.82
C LYS A 25 -35.38 -5.28 -0.17
N ALA A 26 -35.24 -5.03 -1.48
CA ALA A 26 -35.87 -5.85 -2.52
C ALA A 26 -35.36 -7.30 -2.51
N LEU A 27 -34.04 -7.50 -2.38
CA LEU A 27 -33.41 -8.82 -2.32
C LEU A 27 -33.80 -9.58 -1.05
N THR A 28 -33.89 -8.88 0.08
CA THR A 28 -34.32 -9.47 1.36
C THR A 28 -35.79 -9.87 1.31
N ALA A 29 -36.65 -9.05 0.68
CA ALA A 29 -38.06 -9.40 0.46
C ALA A 29 -38.23 -10.64 -0.44
N ALA A 30 -37.29 -10.87 -1.37
CA ALA A 30 -37.23 -12.06 -2.21
C ALA A 30 -36.62 -13.29 -1.50
N GLY A 31 -36.23 -13.17 -0.23
CA GLY A 31 -35.65 -14.25 0.58
C GLY A 31 -34.13 -14.43 0.44
N ALA A 32 -33.44 -13.52 -0.25
CA ALA A 32 -31.98 -13.53 -0.36
C ALA A 32 -31.31 -12.81 0.82
N LYS A 33 -30.12 -13.29 1.24
CA LYS A 33 -29.29 -12.58 2.21
C LYS A 33 -28.41 -11.56 1.48
N ALA A 34 -28.78 -10.28 1.55
CA ALA A 34 -28.02 -9.18 0.97
C ALA A 34 -27.51 -8.24 2.08
N TYR A 35 -26.33 -7.66 1.87
CA TYR A 35 -25.76 -6.61 2.71
C TYR A 35 -25.11 -5.55 1.83
N ARG A 36 -25.09 -4.31 2.30
CA ARG A 36 -24.27 -3.27 1.69
C ARG A 36 -22.87 -3.30 2.29
N GLU A 37 -21.87 -3.19 1.44
CA GLU A 37 -20.49 -3.00 1.84
C GLU A 37 -20.08 -1.62 1.34
N ASN A 38 -19.83 -0.68 2.25
CA ASN A 38 -19.26 0.60 1.86
C ASN A 38 -17.77 0.37 1.63
N VAL A 39 -17.29 0.61 0.41
CA VAL A 39 -15.87 0.55 0.08
C VAL A 39 -15.36 1.97 0.04
N ALA A 40 -14.31 2.29 0.80
CA ALA A 40 -13.75 3.62 0.75
C ALA A 40 -12.99 3.79 -0.57
N LEU A 41 -13.39 4.79 -1.34
CA LEU A 41 -12.80 5.15 -2.63
C LEU A 41 -11.92 6.38 -2.41
N GLY A 42 -10.65 6.29 -2.79
CA GLY A 42 -9.73 7.42 -2.66
C GLY A 42 -8.37 7.17 -3.30
N PRO A 43 -7.67 8.22 -3.78
CA PRO A 43 -6.33 8.08 -4.34
C PRO A 43 -5.33 7.46 -3.36
N ASP A 44 -5.49 7.69 -2.06
CA ASP A 44 -4.60 7.13 -1.02
C ASP A 44 -4.84 5.63 -0.81
N ILE A 45 -6.09 5.17 -0.91
CA ILE A 45 -6.45 3.75 -0.83
C ILE A 45 -5.97 3.01 -2.08
N ALA A 46 -6.13 3.62 -3.26
CA ALA A 46 -5.62 3.07 -4.52
C ALA A 46 -4.09 2.92 -4.52
N ARG A 47 -3.37 3.78 -3.80
CA ARG A 47 -1.91 3.69 -3.61
C ARG A 47 -1.48 2.76 -2.47
N GLY A 48 -2.42 2.21 -1.71
CA GLY A 48 -2.13 1.41 -0.51
C GLY A 48 -1.52 2.23 0.64
N TRP A 49 -1.75 3.55 0.67
CA TRP A 49 -1.24 4.44 1.70
C TRP A 49 -2.11 4.49 2.96
N GLY A 50 -3.36 4.04 2.85
CA GLY A 50 -4.28 3.92 3.98
C GLY A 50 -5.28 2.79 3.74
N LYS A 51 -5.74 2.17 4.83
CA LYS A 51 -6.79 1.13 4.77
C LYS A 51 -8.19 1.72 4.77
N ARG A 52 -8.37 2.95 5.25
CA ARG A 52 -9.64 3.69 5.24
C ARG A 52 -9.38 5.18 5.02
N GLN A 53 -10.43 5.92 4.75
CA GLN A 53 -10.45 7.38 4.84
C GLN A 53 -10.32 7.84 6.30
N SER A 54 -9.60 8.93 6.55
CA SER A 54 -9.55 9.55 7.88
C SER A 54 -10.88 10.19 8.23
N VAL A 55 -11.24 10.16 9.51
CA VAL A 55 -12.46 10.77 10.05
C VAL A 55 -12.15 11.66 11.24
N ALA A 56 -13.11 12.51 11.63
CA ALA A 56 -12.93 13.44 12.75
C ALA A 56 -12.54 12.73 14.07
N ASP A 57 -13.06 11.52 14.30
CA ASP A 57 -12.76 10.72 15.50
C ASP A 57 -11.27 10.36 15.62
N ASP A 58 -10.54 10.28 14.50
CA ASP A 58 -9.10 9.98 14.50
C ASP A 58 -8.26 11.10 15.14
N PHE A 59 -8.82 12.32 15.20
CA PHE A 59 -8.14 13.52 15.66
C PHE A 59 -8.62 13.99 17.03
N LEU A 60 -9.46 13.20 17.71
CA LEU A 60 -10.12 13.61 18.96
C LEU A 60 -9.12 13.94 20.08
N TYR A 61 -7.96 13.28 20.08
CA TYR A 61 -6.93 13.45 21.11
C TYR A 61 -5.74 14.30 20.65
N ASP A 62 -5.78 14.83 19.43
CA ASP A 62 -4.68 15.62 18.87
C ASP A 62 -4.84 17.10 19.24
N TYR A 63 -3.92 17.60 20.05
CA TYR A 63 -3.91 18.99 20.49
C TYR A 63 -2.50 19.61 20.34
N PRO A 64 -2.25 20.45 19.31
CA PRO A 64 -3.18 20.82 18.24
C PRO A 64 -3.37 19.70 17.20
N VAL A 65 -4.45 19.77 16.42
CA VAL A 65 -4.70 18.81 15.34
C VAL A 65 -3.66 18.97 14.23
N MET A 66 -3.00 17.87 13.88
CA MET A 66 -1.92 17.84 12.89
C MET A 66 -2.44 17.58 11.46
N LEU A 67 -3.33 18.46 10.97
CA LEU A 67 -3.78 18.39 9.58
C LEU A 67 -2.74 18.98 8.62
N GLY A 68 -2.38 18.21 7.59
CA GLY A 68 -1.54 18.70 6.50
C GLY A 68 -2.30 19.64 5.57
N SER A 69 -1.70 20.80 5.25
CA SER A 69 -2.23 21.74 4.23
C SER A 69 -1.70 21.44 2.82
N GLN A 70 -0.45 20.98 2.72
CA GLN A 70 0.21 20.65 1.46
C GLN A 70 0.90 19.29 1.55
N ARG A 71 0.97 18.59 0.42
CA ARG A 71 1.65 17.30 0.29
C ARG A 71 2.87 17.42 -0.62
N ILE A 72 4.04 17.44 0.00
CA ILE A 72 5.33 17.24 -0.71
C ILE A 72 5.72 15.75 -0.68
N GLY A 73 5.38 15.06 0.41
CA GLY A 73 5.53 13.61 0.58
C GLY A 73 4.20 12.90 0.82
N PRO A 74 4.23 11.57 1.02
CA PRO A 74 3.07 10.79 1.42
C PRO A 74 2.48 11.27 2.76
N ASP A 75 1.19 11.01 2.96
CA ASP A 75 0.52 11.26 4.25
C ASP A 75 1.11 10.40 5.38
N LEU A 76 1.13 10.97 6.60
CA LEU A 76 1.74 10.34 7.78
C LEU A 76 0.72 9.70 8.73
N ALA A 77 -0.57 10.01 8.65
CA ALA A 77 -1.57 9.56 9.64
C ALA A 77 -1.66 8.03 9.77
N GLY A 78 -1.35 7.30 8.68
CA GLY A 78 -1.33 5.84 8.63
C GLY A 78 0.06 5.21 8.47
N VAL A 79 1.15 5.96 8.64
CA VAL A 79 2.49 5.47 8.28
C VAL A 79 2.94 4.27 9.12
N GLY A 80 2.60 4.22 10.40
CA GLY A 80 2.93 3.11 11.29
C GLY A 80 2.21 1.81 10.95
N ALA A 81 1.03 1.90 10.31
CA ALA A 81 0.32 0.73 9.79
C ALA A 81 0.93 0.22 8.46
N ARG A 82 1.55 1.11 7.68
CA ARG A 82 2.21 0.78 6.40
C ARG A 82 3.65 0.30 6.58
N LEU A 83 4.38 0.94 7.49
CA LEU A 83 5.82 0.77 7.74
C LEU A 83 6.04 0.62 9.25
N PRO A 84 5.82 -0.58 9.80
CA PRO A 84 5.92 -0.82 11.24
C PRO A 84 7.37 -1.00 11.74
N ASP A 85 8.35 -1.13 10.84
CA ASP A 85 9.76 -1.29 11.20
C ASP A 85 10.38 0.06 11.60
N GLU A 86 10.74 0.20 12.87
CA GLU A 86 11.41 1.39 13.40
C GLU A 86 12.75 1.66 12.70
N ASN A 87 13.49 0.60 12.36
CA ASN A 87 14.79 0.74 11.68
C ASN A 87 14.64 1.33 10.28
N TRP A 88 13.51 1.09 9.62
CA TRP A 88 13.20 1.72 8.34
C TRP A 88 13.10 3.24 8.50
N HIS A 89 12.40 3.71 9.53
CA HIS A 89 12.24 5.15 9.82
C HIS A 89 13.58 5.81 10.14
N LEU A 90 14.40 5.17 10.97
CA LEU A 90 15.74 5.68 11.31
C LEU A 90 16.63 5.80 10.06
N ARG A 91 16.69 4.77 9.22
CA ARG A 91 17.44 4.82 7.96
C ARG A 91 16.92 5.90 7.01
N HIS A 92 15.60 6.04 6.91
CA HIS A 92 14.96 7.02 6.06
C HIS A 92 15.21 8.47 6.56
N LEU A 93 15.21 8.71 7.87
CA LEU A 93 15.57 9.99 8.46
C LEU A 93 17.04 10.34 8.22
N TYR A 94 17.95 9.37 8.36
CA TYR A 94 19.38 9.58 8.14
C TYR A 94 19.72 9.87 6.66
N ALA A 95 19.19 9.04 5.76
CA ALA A 95 19.48 9.08 4.33
C ALA A 95 18.22 8.71 3.51
N PRO A 96 17.28 9.64 3.30
CA PRO A 96 15.99 9.32 2.65
C PRO A 96 16.16 8.79 1.22
N LYS A 97 17.17 9.30 0.50
CA LYS A 97 17.48 8.88 -0.88
C LYS A 97 18.05 7.46 -0.99
N SER A 98 18.59 6.88 0.09
CA SER A 98 19.09 5.50 0.06
C SER A 98 17.96 4.49 0.22
N VAL A 99 16.92 4.85 0.99
CA VAL A 99 15.74 3.99 1.23
C VAL A 99 14.70 4.16 0.12
N VAL A 100 14.45 5.41 -0.29
CA VAL A 100 13.48 5.75 -1.34
C VAL A 100 14.22 6.48 -2.46
N PRO A 101 14.52 5.80 -3.58
CA PRO A 101 15.17 6.42 -4.72
C PRO A 101 14.35 7.61 -5.24
N GLY A 102 14.97 8.78 -5.36
CA GLY A 102 14.30 10.00 -5.82
C GLY A 102 13.50 10.76 -4.75
N SER A 103 13.66 10.43 -3.46
CA SER A 103 13.02 11.20 -2.38
C SER A 103 13.48 12.67 -2.36
N THR A 104 12.50 13.58 -2.30
CA THR A 104 12.71 15.03 -2.11
C THR A 104 12.93 15.40 -0.64
N MET A 105 12.74 14.46 0.29
CA MET A 105 12.92 14.70 1.72
C MET A 105 14.39 15.07 2.05
N PRO A 106 14.64 16.14 2.82
CA PRO A 106 15.97 16.46 3.31
C PRO A 106 16.49 15.40 4.30
N PRO A 107 17.81 15.14 4.36
CA PRO A 107 18.39 14.25 5.35
C PRO A 107 18.46 14.91 6.74
N TYR A 108 17.96 14.23 7.78
CA TYR A 108 17.93 14.70 9.16
C TYR A 108 19.15 14.21 9.97
N ARG A 109 20.36 14.39 9.41
CA ARG A 109 21.60 13.88 10.02
C ARG A 109 21.91 14.44 11.40
N PHE A 110 21.37 15.60 11.74
CA PHE A 110 21.56 16.23 13.05
C PHE A 110 20.91 15.45 14.20
N LEU A 111 19.99 14.52 13.90
CA LEU A 111 19.41 13.60 14.89
C LEU A 111 20.31 12.38 15.17
N PHE A 112 21.47 12.28 14.53
CA PHE A 112 22.36 11.13 14.64
C PHE A 112 23.76 11.58 15.04
N GLU A 113 24.37 10.79 15.92
CA GLU A 113 25.73 11.01 16.37
C GLU A 113 26.69 10.05 15.68
N ARG A 114 27.78 10.60 15.16
CA ARG A 114 28.89 9.81 14.62
C ARG A 114 29.94 9.64 15.71
N ARG A 115 30.11 8.42 16.22
CA ARG A 115 31.06 8.09 17.29
C ARG A 115 32.13 7.13 16.78
N LYS A 116 33.31 7.18 17.38
CA LYS A 116 34.40 6.23 17.07
C LYS A 116 34.19 4.95 17.86
N ILE A 117 34.38 3.80 17.23
CA ILE A 117 34.24 2.49 17.85
C ILE A 117 35.47 2.23 18.72
N GLU A 118 35.30 2.24 20.04
CA GLU A 118 36.39 2.00 21.00
C GLU A 118 36.36 0.58 21.59
N HIS A 119 35.17 0.07 21.94
CA HIS A 119 35.01 -1.18 22.69
C HIS A 119 34.07 -2.18 21.98
N GLY A 120 33.92 -2.05 20.66
CA GLY A 120 32.92 -2.76 19.86
C GLY A 120 31.73 -1.89 19.50
N ALA A 121 30.92 -2.34 18.53
CA ALA A 121 29.74 -1.59 18.08
C ALA A 121 28.69 -1.51 19.19
N SER A 122 28.13 -0.31 19.40
CA SER A 122 27.02 -0.09 20.32
C SER A 122 25.80 -0.91 19.89
N PRO A 123 25.03 -1.49 20.84
CA PRO A 123 23.79 -2.19 20.50
C PRO A 123 22.76 -1.28 19.79
N ASP A 124 22.87 0.04 20.00
CA ASP A 124 21.99 1.04 19.40
C ASP A 124 22.50 1.55 18.04
N ALA A 125 23.64 1.08 17.55
CA ALA A 125 24.21 1.56 16.30
C ALA A 125 23.37 1.12 15.10
N MET A 126 22.96 2.10 14.27
CA MET A 126 22.19 1.84 13.06
C MET A 126 23.09 1.38 11.90
N ALA A 127 24.31 1.91 11.83
CA ALA A 127 25.27 1.60 10.78
C ALA A 127 26.71 1.77 11.29
N VAL A 128 27.60 0.92 10.79
CA VAL A 128 29.04 0.96 11.07
C VAL A 128 29.78 1.26 9.76
N GLU A 129 30.51 2.36 9.74
CA GLU A 129 31.34 2.83 8.63
C GLU A 129 32.81 2.87 9.06
N GLY A 130 33.51 1.76 8.86
CA GLY A 130 34.91 1.61 9.26
C GLY A 130 35.06 1.69 10.79
N ASP A 131 35.88 2.63 11.26
CA ASP A 131 36.11 2.87 12.69
C ASP A 131 35.02 3.74 13.35
N TYR A 132 33.99 4.13 12.60
CA TYR A 132 32.91 4.98 13.10
C TYR A 132 31.57 4.25 13.08
N GLU A 133 30.74 4.52 14.07
CA GLU A 133 29.35 4.10 14.13
C GLU A 133 28.42 5.31 14.11
N ILE A 134 27.23 5.10 13.55
CA ILE A 134 26.14 6.08 13.52
C ILE A 134 25.11 5.62 14.53
N VAL A 135 25.01 6.38 15.62
CA VAL A 135 24.09 6.10 16.72
C VAL A 135 22.93 7.11 16.65
N PRO A 136 21.67 6.66 16.61
CA PRO A 136 20.52 7.55 16.68
C PRO A 136 20.47 8.23 18.07
N ALA A 137 20.30 9.55 18.08
CA ALA A 137 20.05 10.28 19.31
C ALA A 137 18.69 9.85 19.90
N THR A 138 18.42 10.23 21.15
CA THR A 138 17.15 9.91 21.81
C THR A 138 15.97 10.50 21.03
N GLU A 139 16.11 11.72 20.53
CA GLU A 139 15.12 12.41 19.72
C GLU A 139 14.82 11.67 18.40
N ALA A 140 15.82 11.01 17.80
CA ALA A 140 15.62 10.21 16.59
C ALA A 140 14.75 8.97 16.86
N ARG A 141 14.99 8.31 17.99
CA ARG A 141 14.23 7.14 18.44
C ARG A 141 12.81 7.52 18.84
N GLU A 142 12.65 8.60 19.58
CA GLU A 142 11.32 9.13 19.93
C GLU A 142 10.51 9.50 18.70
N LEU A 143 11.15 10.14 17.70
CA LEU A 143 10.50 10.45 16.42
C LEU A 143 10.13 9.17 15.65
N ALA A 144 11.01 8.18 15.57
CA ALA A 144 10.73 6.91 14.90
C ALA A 144 9.61 6.12 15.62
N ALA A 145 9.60 6.13 16.94
CA ALA A 145 8.54 5.56 17.76
C ALA A 145 7.19 6.27 17.54
N TYR A 146 7.19 7.60 17.47
CA TYR A 146 6.01 8.39 17.14
C TYR A 146 5.49 8.05 15.74
N LEU A 147 6.35 8.01 14.71
CA LEU A 147 5.92 7.62 13.36
C LEU A 147 5.36 6.20 13.32
N THR A 148 5.91 5.28 14.11
CA THR A 148 5.44 3.89 14.20
C THR A 148 4.09 3.77 14.94
N SER A 149 3.79 4.72 15.84
CA SER A 149 2.53 4.76 16.58
C SER A 149 1.38 5.39 15.77
N LEU A 150 1.67 6.18 14.72
CA LEU A 150 0.67 6.76 13.82
C LEU A 150 -0.05 5.68 13.00
N ARG A 151 -1.16 5.18 13.56
CA ARG A 151 -1.95 4.06 13.02
C ARG A 151 -3.42 4.44 12.89
N ALA A 152 -3.73 5.20 11.84
CA ALA A 152 -5.11 5.37 11.37
C ALA A 152 -5.63 4.09 10.68
N ASP A 153 -5.68 2.95 11.39
CA ASP A 153 -6.15 1.66 10.86
C ASP A 153 -7.20 0.92 11.73
N ALA A 154 -7.70 1.57 12.80
CA ALA A 154 -8.88 1.13 13.53
C ALA A 154 -10.13 0.94 12.63
N PRO A 155 -10.90 -0.15 12.79
CA PRO A 155 -12.16 -0.33 12.07
C PRO A 155 -13.22 0.61 12.66
N LEU A 156 -13.79 1.48 11.84
CA LEU A 156 -14.86 2.39 12.23
C LEU A 156 -16.10 2.11 11.39
N PHE A 157 -17.28 2.23 12.01
CA PHE A 157 -18.55 2.03 11.30
C PHE A 157 -18.74 3.05 10.17
N VAL A 158 -18.34 4.30 10.42
CA VAL A 158 -18.41 5.41 9.47
C VAL A 158 -17.34 5.33 8.36
N ALA A 159 -16.27 4.58 8.59
CA ALA A 159 -15.15 4.43 7.66
C ALA A 159 -14.64 2.98 7.71
N PRO A 160 -15.33 2.06 7.01
CA PRO A 160 -14.92 0.66 6.98
C PRO A 160 -13.56 0.49 6.30
N LEU A 161 -12.85 -0.57 6.70
CA LEU A 161 -11.58 -0.94 6.11
C LEU A 161 -11.80 -1.39 4.67
N THR A 162 -10.95 -0.88 3.79
CA THR A 162 -10.87 -1.30 2.40
C THR A 162 -9.79 -2.36 2.28
N VAL A 163 -10.15 -3.53 1.74
CA VAL A 163 -9.18 -4.52 1.32
C VAL A 163 -8.55 -3.99 0.02
N PRO A 164 -7.22 -3.75 -0.03
CA PRO A 164 -6.59 -3.28 -1.26
C PRO A 164 -6.84 -4.33 -2.37
N PRO A 165 -7.09 -3.91 -3.61
CA PRO A 165 -7.21 -4.84 -4.72
C PRO A 165 -5.92 -5.68 -4.80
N PRO A 166 -6.02 -6.99 -5.08
CA PRO A 166 -4.82 -7.83 -5.23
C PRO A 166 -3.91 -7.20 -6.30
N PRO A 167 -2.58 -7.24 -6.12
CA PRO A 167 -1.66 -6.68 -7.10
C PRO A 167 -1.95 -7.31 -8.46
N PRO A 168 -1.89 -6.53 -9.56
CA PRO A 168 -2.07 -7.10 -10.90
C PRO A 168 -1.06 -8.23 -11.07
N SER A 169 -1.56 -9.43 -11.37
CA SER A 169 -0.69 -10.56 -11.65
C SER A 169 0.31 -10.15 -12.72
N PRO A 170 1.61 -10.47 -12.58
CA PRO A 170 2.59 -10.13 -13.61
C PRO A 170 2.09 -10.74 -14.92
N ALA A 171 1.85 -9.88 -15.91
CA ALA A 171 1.43 -10.28 -17.23
C ALA A 171 2.45 -11.27 -17.76
N THR A 172 2.09 -12.56 -17.73
CA THR A 172 2.87 -13.61 -18.37
C THR A 172 2.60 -13.43 -19.85
N ASN A 173 3.40 -12.58 -20.49
CA ASN A 173 3.49 -12.52 -21.94
C ASN A 173 4.00 -13.89 -22.40
N THR A 174 3.06 -14.80 -22.65
CA THR A 174 3.32 -16.02 -23.38
C THR A 174 3.50 -15.59 -24.82
N SER A 175 4.74 -15.32 -25.20
CA SER A 175 5.16 -15.30 -26.58
C SER A 175 4.79 -16.67 -27.18
N GLN A 176 3.76 -16.68 -28.02
CA GLN A 176 3.46 -17.82 -28.89
C GLN A 176 4.67 -18.03 -29.81
N SER A 177 5.51 -19.02 -29.50
CA SER A 177 6.44 -19.61 -30.45
C SER A 177 5.72 -20.76 -31.16
N SER A 178 5.17 -20.50 -32.34
CA SER A 178 4.69 -21.54 -33.25
C SER A 178 5.89 -22.13 -34.00
N ALA A 179 6.38 -23.28 -33.52
CA ALA A 179 7.40 -24.08 -34.21
C ALA A 179 6.92 -25.53 -34.40
N GLY A 180 6.48 -25.83 -35.64
CA GLY A 180 6.48 -27.16 -36.28
C GLY A 180 5.49 -28.22 -35.75
N VAL A 181 4.98 -29.21 -36.50
CA VAL A 181 5.24 -29.79 -37.83
C VAL A 181 4.02 -30.68 -38.17
N THR A 182 3.58 -30.78 -39.43
CA THR A 182 3.26 -32.06 -40.14
C THR A 182 3.01 -31.79 -41.62
N PRO A 183 3.71 -32.45 -42.57
CA PRO A 183 3.41 -32.39 -44.01
C PRO A 183 2.53 -33.57 -44.45
N GLY A 184 1.60 -33.30 -45.38
CA GLY A 184 0.81 -34.32 -46.09
C GLY A 184 0.43 -33.82 -47.50
N PRO A 185 0.30 -34.70 -48.51
CA PRO A 185 0.69 -34.40 -49.89
C PRO A 185 -0.48 -34.03 -50.82
N GLY A 186 -0.16 -33.23 -51.85
CA GLY A 186 -0.91 -33.12 -53.11
C GLY A 186 -1.83 -31.91 -53.22
N GLU A 187 -1.46 -30.89 -54.01
CA GLU A 187 -1.95 -30.73 -55.39
C GLU A 187 -1.25 -29.53 -56.04
N ALA A 188 -0.90 -29.70 -57.31
CA ALA A 188 -0.18 -28.71 -58.11
C ALA A 188 -1.13 -27.65 -58.66
N THR A 189 -0.72 -26.38 -58.62
CA THR A 189 -1.09 -25.44 -59.69
C THR A 189 0.01 -24.41 -59.91
N THR A 190 0.18 -24.12 -61.19
CA THR A 190 1.25 -23.43 -61.88
C THR A 190 1.00 -21.92 -61.99
N ASN A 191 2.05 -21.21 -62.46
CA ASN A 191 2.09 -19.89 -63.11
C ASN A 191 2.64 -18.77 -62.21
N ALA A 192 3.93 -18.45 -62.28
CA ALA A 192 4.64 -17.72 -63.34
C ALA A 192 4.54 -16.18 -63.16
N ALA A 193 5.69 -15.59 -62.81
CA ALA A 193 6.07 -14.18 -62.94
C ALA A 193 6.04 -13.76 -64.44
N PRO A 194 6.18 -12.46 -64.84
CA PRO A 194 7.22 -11.51 -64.40
C PRO A 194 6.69 -10.04 -64.37
N LYS A 195 7.41 -8.94 -64.10
CA LYS A 195 8.81 -8.51 -64.18
C LYS A 195 9.05 -7.44 -63.11
#